data_AF-A0A5C9AAX7-F1
#
_entry.id   AF-A0A5C9AAX7-F1
#
_cell.length_a   1.000
_cell.length_b   1.000
_cell.length_c   1.000
_cell.angle_alpha   90.00
_cell.angle_beta   90.00
_cell.angle_gamma   90.00
#
_symmetry.space_group_name_H-M   'P 1'
#
loop_
_entity.id
_entity.type
_entity.pdbx_description
1 polymer ?
#
loop_
_entity_poly.entity_id
_entity_poly.type
_entity_poly.pdbx_seq_one_letter_code
_entity_poly.pdbx_strand_id
1 'polypeptide(L)'
;MSAGKGLLLVICLLFLPLKSAMALNCYFGTSGGAVEKSEAIQPFAVPGNAKPGDKIWESDDIKIPVYCDNNTNGNFESEHVYAWVNPYPGVQDRYYQLGVTYNGVDYDASLGKSRIDTNQC
;
A
#
# COMPACT_ATOMS: atom_id res chain seq x y z
N MET A 1 18.69 -48.23 -12.49
CA MET A 1 17.70 -47.22 -12.03
C MET A 1 16.67 -47.07 -13.14
N SER A 2 15.42 -47.46 -12.85
CA SER A 2 14.41 -47.80 -13.86
C SER A 2 13.85 -46.58 -14.60
N ALA A 3 13.98 -46.57 -15.93
CA ALA A 3 13.44 -45.55 -16.84
C ALA A 3 11.92 -45.29 -16.66
N GLY A 4 11.17 -46.27 -16.13
CA GLY A 4 9.74 -46.12 -15.84
C GLY A 4 9.41 -45.13 -14.73
N LYS A 5 10.32 -44.91 -13.77
CA LYS A 5 10.10 -43.92 -12.70
C LYS A 5 10.26 -42.48 -13.20
N GLY A 6 11.17 -42.25 -14.15
CA GLY A 6 11.38 -40.94 -14.77
C GLY A 6 10.20 -40.53 -15.65
N LEU A 7 9.68 -41.46 -16.46
CA LEU A 7 8.53 -41.20 -17.33
C LEU A 7 7.25 -40.87 -16.55
N LEU A 8 6.97 -41.61 -15.46
CA LEU A 8 5.81 -41.35 -14.60
C LEU A 8 5.89 -39.95 -13.98
N LEU A 9 7.07 -39.51 -13.58
CA LEU A 9 7.29 -38.21 -12.95
C LEU A 9 7.09 -37.07 -13.96
N VAL A 10 7.54 -37.25 -15.21
CA VAL A 10 7.28 -36.28 -16.31
C VAL A 10 5.79 -36.20 -16.63
N ILE A 11 5.09 -37.32 -16.69
CA ILE A 11 3.64 -37.36 -16.89
C ILE A 11 2.92 -36.63 -15.74
N CYS A 12 3.29 -36.88 -14.49
CA CYS A 12 2.72 -36.18 -13.34
C CYS A 12 2.95 -34.65 -13.43
N LEU A 13 4.14 -34.20 -13.85
CA LEU A 13 4.45 -32.77 -14.01
C LEU A 13 3.59 -32.10 -15.09
N LEU A 14 3.28 -32.80 -16.19
CA LEU A 14 2.44 -32.28 -17.28
C LEU A 14 0.97 -32.11 -16.90
N PHE A 15 0.48 -32.90 -15.93
CA PHE A 15 -0.89 -32.83 -15.42
C PHE A 15 -1.01 -32.00 -14.13
N LEU A 16 0.07 -31.35 -13.68
CA LEU A 16 -0.04 -30.38 -12.60
C LEU A 16 -0.88 -29.19 -13.08
N PRO A 17 -1.91 -28.78 -12.31
CA PRO A 17 -2.68 -27.59 -12.63
C PRO A 17 -1.82 -26.35 -12.35
N LEU A 18 -0.99 -25.97 -13.33
CA LEU A 18 -0.24 -24.72 -13.31
C LEU A 18 -1.23 -23.58 -13.53
N LYS A 19 -1.66 -22.97 -12.43
CA LYS A 19 -2.41 -21.72 -12.47
C LYS A 19 -1.42 -20.57 -12.57
N SER A 20 -1.71 -19.58 -13.43
CA SER A 20 -0.98 -18.32 -13.44
C SER A 20 -1.29 -17.54 -12.17
N ALA A 21 -0.36 -17.48 -11.23
CA ALA A 21 -0.41 -16.53 -10.14
C ALA A 21 0.11 -15.19 -10.67
N MET A 22 -0.79 -14.26 -10.96
CA MET A 22 -0.44 -12.89 -11.31
C MET A 22 -0.56 -12.07 -10.02
N ALA A 23 0.52 -11.41 -9.60
CA ALA A 23 0.45 -10.46 -8.49
C ALA A 23 -0.33 -9.21 -8.92
N LEU A 24 -1.08 -8.60 -8.00
CA LEU A 24 -1.71 -7.31 -8.22
C LEU A 24 -0.65 -6.28 -8.62
N ASN A 25 -0.95 -5.52 -9.67
CA ASN A 25 -0.04 -4.48 -10.15
C ASN A 25 -0.73 -3.14 -10.10
N CYS A 26 -0.18 -2.21 -9.32
CA CYS A 26 -0.80 -0.92 -9.05
C CYS A 26 0.10 0.23 -9.50
N TYR A 27 -0.53 1.23 -10.11
CA TYR A 27 0.10 2.40 -10.71
C TYR A 27 -0.70 3.65 -10.37
N PHE A 28 -0.05 4.80 -10.44
CA PHE A 28 -0.72 6.08 -10.34
C PHE A 28 -1.52 6.38 -11.63
N GLY A 29 -2.83 6.57 -11.47
CA GLY A 29 -3.75 7.01 -12.52
C GLY A 29 -4.10 5.98 -13.60
N THR A 30 -3.10 5.32 -14.20
CA THR A 30 -3.28 4.45 -15.37
C THR A 30 -2.28 3.28 -15.38
N SER A 31 -2.60 2.21 -16.10
CA SER A 31 -1.71 1.08 -16.37
C SER A 31 -0.34 1.55 -16.86
N GLY A 32 0.75 1.07 -16.24
CA GLY A 32 2.12 1.46 -16.57
C GLY A 32 2.51 2.88 -16.14
N GLY A 33 1.68 3.55 -15.32
CA GLY A 33 1.96 4.87 -14.77
C GLY A 33 3.09 4.89 -13.74
N ALA A 34 3.35 6.06 -13.15
CA ALA A 34 4.33 6.18 -12.07
C ALA A 34 3.89 5.42 -10.82
N VAL A 35 4.85 4.95 -10.02
CA VAL A 35 4.59 4.27 -8.73
C VAL A 35 4.94 5.16 -7.52
N GLU A 36 5.53 6.32 -7.78
CA GLU A 36 5.88 7.32 -6.78
C GLU A 36 5.22 8.65 -7.12
N LYS A 37 4.76 9.36 -6.09
CA LYS A 37 4.24 10.72 -6.18
C LYS A 37 4.77 11.50 -4.98
N SER A 38 5.24 12.71 -5.23
CA SER A 38 5.68 13.64 -4.19
C SER A 38 4.92 14.95 -4.31
N GLU A 39 4.51 15.49 -3.17
CA GLU A 39 3.93 16.83 -3.07
C GLU A 39 4.66 17.63 -2.00
N ALA A 40 4.91 18.90 -2.30
CA ALA A 40 5.53 19.82 -1.36
C ALA A 40 4.46 20.44 -0.47
N ILE A 41 4.64 20.32 0.84
CA ILE A 41 3.81 21.00 1.83
C ILE A 41 4.20 22.47 1.86
N GLN A 42 3.23 23.37 1.66
CA GLN A 42 3.46 24.80 1.75
C GLN A 42 3.77 25.21 3.20
N PRO A 43 4.53 26.31 3.41
CA PRO A 43 4.78 26.81 4.75
C PRO A 43 3.49 27.07 5.52
N PHE A 44 3.47 26.67 6.79
CA PHE A 44 2.34 26.90 7.70
C PHE A 44 2.84 27.44 9.04
N ALA A 45 1.93 28.09 9.79
CA ALA A 45 2.21 28.61 11.11
C ALA A 45 1.66 27.67 12.19
N VAL A 46 2.45 27.42 13.23
CA VAL A 46 2.02 26.65 14.40
C VAL A 46 1.36 27.60 15.41
N PRO A 47 0.16 27.28 15.93
CA PRO A 47 -0.47 28.07 16.98
C PRO A 47 0.40 28.13 18.24
N GLY A 48 0.61 29.32 18.81
CA GLY A 48 1.46 29.50 20.00
C GLY A 48 0.90 28.88 21.29
N ASN A 49 -0.35 28.44 21.29
CA ASN A 49 -1.02 27.75 22.39
C ASN A 49 -1.18 26.24 22.16
N ALA A 50 -0.56 25.68 21.11
CA ALA A 50 -0.59 24.25 20.83
C ALA A 50 0.06 23.44 21.95
N LYS A 51 -0.52 22.28 22.24
CA LYS A 51 -0.07 21.32 23.26
C LYS A 51 0.34 20.01 22.60
N PRO A 52 1.17 19.18 23.26
CA PRO A 52 1.47 17.85 22.78
C PRO A 52 0.18 17.05 22.51
N GLY A 53 0.08 16.49 21.30
CA GLY A 53 -1.10 15.76 20.82
C GLY A 53 -2.10 16.60 20.02
N ASP A 54 -1.96 17.93 19.98
CA ASP A 54 -2.81 18.76 19.14
C ASP A 54 -2.49 18.55 17.66
N LYS A 55 -3.53 18.46 16.83
CA LYS A 55 -3.40 18.59 15.38
C LYS A 55 -3.16 20.07 15.06
N ILE A 56 -1.91 20.44 14.78
CA ILE A 56 -1.48 21.83 14.56
C ILE A 56 -1.59 22.28 13.10
N TRP A 57 -1.71 21.33 12.17
CA TRP A 57 -1.86 21.58 10.74
C TRP A 57 -2.48 20.34 10.06
N GLU A 58 -3.30 20.58 9.04
CA GLU A 58 -3.89 19.57 8.17
C GLU A 58 -3.93 20.14 6.75
N SER A 59 -3.60 19.33 5.75
CA SER A 59 -3.74 19.73 4.35
C SER A 59 -5.20 19.70 3.92
N ASP A 60 -5.49 20.28 2.76
CA ASP A 60 -6.72 19.94 2.06
C ASP A 60 -6.72 18.43 1.68
N ASP A 61 -7.91 17.92 1.33
CA ASP A 61 -8.08 16.53 0.89
C ASP A 61 -7.17 16.20 -0.30
N ILE A 62 -6.27 15.25 -0.11
CA ILE A 62 -5.40 14.74 -1.17
C ILE A 62 -6.05 13.51 -1.80
N LYS A 63 -6.31 13.59 -3.11
CA LYS A 63 -6.81 12.45 -3.89
C LYS A 63 -5.66 11.79 -4.65
N ILE A 64 -5.41 10.52 -4.34
CA ILE A 64 -4.39 9.69 -4.99
C ILE A 64 -5.11 8.67 -5.88
N PRO A 65 -5.29 8.92 -7.19
CA PRO A 65 -5.85 7.93 -8.09
C PRO A 65 -4.88 6.75 -8.24
N VAL A 66 -5.31 5.57 -7.80
CA VAL A 66 -4.57 4.32 -7.98
C VAL A 66 -5.34 3.46 -8.97
N TYR A 67 -4.66 3.05 -10.03
CA TYR A 67 -5.13 2.04 -10.97
C TYR A 67 -4.45 0.72 -10.61
N CYS A 68 -5.22 -0.34 -10.38
CA CYS A 68 -4.68 -1.68 -10.19
C CYS A 68 -5.27 -2.66 -11.21
N ASP A 69 -4.43 -3.53 -11.76
CA ASP A 69 -4.84 -4.63 -12.63
C ASP A 69 -4.51 -5.99 -12.01
N ASN A 70 -4.99 -7.06 -12.66
CA ASN A 70 -4.79 -8.45 -12.25
C ASN A 70 -5.41 -8.85 -10.89
N ASN A 71 -6.25 -8.01 -10.28
CA ASN A 71 -6.93 -8.28 -9.00
C ASN A 71 -7.82 -9.54 -8.96
N THR A 72 -8.18 -10.10 -10.12
CA THR A 72 -9.06 -11.29 -10.20
C THR A 72 -8.70 -12.20 -11.36
N ASN A 73 -7.44 -12.25 -11.80
CA ASN A 73 -7.09 -13.04 -12.99
C ASN A 73 -7.03 -14.55 -12.66
N GLY A 74 -8.21 -15.19 -12.57
CA GLY A 74 -8.41 -16.63 -12.30
C GLY A 74 -9.31 -16.92 -11.09
N ASN A 75 -9.40 -18.21 -10.70
CA ASN A 75 -10.09 -18.68 -9.48
C ASN A 75 -9.26 -18.41 -8.21
N PHE A 76 -8.71 -17.21 -8.05
CA PHE A 76 -7.93 -16.79 -6.89
C PHE A 76 -8.70 -15.74 -6.08
N GLU A 77 -8.40 -15.64 -4.79
CA GLU A 77 -8.95 -14.59 -3.93
C GLU A 77 -8.44 -13.21 -4.37
N SER A 78 -9.28 -12.19 -4.30
CA SER A 78 -8.89 -10.81 -4.58
C SER A 78 -7.84 -10.30 -3.58
N GLU A 79 -6.95 -9.43 -4.06
CA GLU A 79 -5.90 -8.83 -3.24
C GLU A 79 -6.32 -7.42 -2.81
N HIS A 80 -6.32 -7.17 -1.50
CA HIS A 80 -6.68 -5.88 -0.93
C HIS A 80 -5.51 -4.90 -0.99
N VAL A 81 -5.79 -3.65 -1.33
CA VAL A 81 -4.80 -2.56 -1.27
C VAL A 81 -4.79 -1.95 0.13
N TYR A 82 -3.59 -1.91 0.72
CA TYR A 82 -3.34 -1.24 1.99
C TYR A 82 -2.41 -0.05 1.78
N ALA A 83 -2.55 0.96 2.62
CA ALA A 83 -1.61 2.07 2.71
C ALA A 83 -0.96 2.08 4.10
N TRP A 84 0.25 2.63 4.18
CA TRP A 84 0.95 2.80 5.46
C TRP A 84 1.46 4.21 5.61
N VAL A 85 1.23 4.80 6.78
CA VAL A 85 1.90 6.03 7.19
C VAL A 85 3.32 5.65 7.59
N ASN A 86 4.26 5.87 6.68
CA ASN A 86 5.68 5.61 6.92
C ASN A 86 6.44 6.94 6.97
N PRO A 87 6.65 7.53 8.17
CA PRO A 87 7.62 8.60 8.27
C PRO A 87 8.99 8.03 7.90
N TYR A 88 9.59 8.54 6.81
CA TYR A 88 10.91 8.08 6.37
C TYR A 88 11.87 8.10 7.58
N PRO A 89 12.63 7.02 7.86
CA PRO A 89 13.42 6.88 9.08
C PRO A 89 14.56 7.91 9.24
N GLY A 90 14.74 8.83 8.29
CA GLY A 90 15.72 9.90 8.35
C GLY A 90 15.20 11.25 8.86
N VAL A 91 13.89 11.47 8.94
CA VAL A 91 13.29 12.75 9.36
C VAL A 91 12.20 12.50 10.39
N GLN A 92 12.54 11.82 11.48
CA GLN A 92 11.76 11.92 12.70
C GLN A 92 12.10 13.28 13.33
N ASP A 93 11.31 14.30 13.00
CA ASP A 93 11.32 15.51 13.80
C ASP A 93 10.94 15.11 15.24
N ARG A 94 11.73 15.53 16.24
CA ARG A 94 11.51 15.14 17.64
C ARG A 94 10.26 15.78 18.23
N TYR A 95 9.74 16.82 17.59
CA TYR A 95 8.63 17.62 18.09
C TYR A 95 7.38 17.48 17.24
N TYR A 96 7.51 17.10 15.96
CA TYR A 96 6.38 16.94 15.06
C TYR A 96 6.22 15.51 14.58
N GLN A 97 4.96 15.11 14.43
CA GLN A 97 4.59 13.80 13.97
C GLN A 97 3.77 13.89 12.69
N LEU A 98 4.14 13.07 11.71
CA LEU A 98 3.36 12.88 10.50
C LEU A 98 2.20 11.92 10.77
N GLY A 99 1.02 12.30 10.30
CA GLY A 99 -0.18 11.48 10.28
C GLY A 99 -0.97 11.68 8.99
N VAL A 100 -1.96 10.82 8.76
CA VAL A 100 -2.90 10.89 7.65
C VAL A 100 -4.32 10.71 8.19
N THR A 101 -5.23 11.61 7.85
CA THR A 101 -6.67 11.40 8.04
C THR A 101 -7.21 10.61 6.85
N TYR A 102 -7.78 9.43 7.07
CA TYR A 102 -8.43 8.64 6.02
C TYR A 102 -9.87 8.30 6.43
N ASN A 103 -10.85 8.71 5.61
CA ASN A 103 -12.28 8.54 5.88
C ASN A 103 -12.70 9.01 7.30
N GLY A 104 -12.12 10.13 7.76
CA GLY A 104 -12.41 10.72 9.08
C GLY A 104 -11.72 10.03 10.26
N VAL A 105 -10.82 9.08 10.02
CA VAL A 105 -10.02 8.42 11.05
C VAL A 105 -8.56 8.86 10.93
N ASP A 106 -7.97 9.32 12.03
CA ASP A 106 -6.56 9.70 12.09
C ASP A 106 -5.66 8.46 12.23
N TYR A 107 -4.65 8.38 11.36
CA TYR A 107 -3.60 7.36 11.37
C TYR A 107 -2.26 8.04 11.57
N ASP A 108 -1.59 7.76 12.68
CA ASP A 108 -0.23 8.25 12.94
C ASP A 108 0.61 7.17 13.65
N ALA A 109 1.93 7.36 13.61
CA ALA A 109 2.87 6.39 14.15
C ALA A 109 2.86 6.26 15.69
N SER A 110 2.28 7.21 16.43
CA SER A 110 2.18 7.17 17.91
C SER A 110 0.96 6.41 18.40
N LEU A 111 -0.13 6.45 17.62
CA LEU A 111 -1.36 5.73 17.91
C LEU A 111 -1.25 4.23 17.59
N GLY A 112 -0.11 3.77 17.07
CA GLY A 112 0.10 2.39 16.63
C GLY A 112 -0.76 1.99 15.42
N LYS A 113 -1.48 2.96 14.84
CA LYS A 113 -2.34 2.81 13.66
C LYS A 113 -1.65 3.44 12.47
N SER A 114 -0.67 2.74 11.90
CA SER A 114 -0.01 3.17 10.67
C SER A 114 -0.59 2.47 9.44
N ARG A 115 -1.22 1.29 9.57
CA ARG A 115 -1.84 0.55 8.47
C ARG A 115 -3.27 1.03 8.23
N ILE A 116 -3.54 1.42 6.99
CA ILE A 116 -4.83 1.82 6.48
C ILE A 116 -5.31 0.71 5.53
N ASP A 117 -6.47 0.12 5.83
CA ASP A 117 -7.19 -0.73 4.89
C ASP A 117 -8.07 0.14 4.01
N THR A 118 -7.75 0.19 2.71
CA THR A 118 -8.48 1.05 1.79
C THR A 118 -9.83 0.47 1.38
N ASN A 119 -10.06 -0.83 1.66
CA ASN A 119 -11.16 -1.63 1.10
C ASN A 119 -11.27 -1.50 -0.42
N GLN A 120 -10.18 -1.12 -1.10
CA GLN A 120 -10.09 -1.04 -2.55
C GLN A 120 -9.32 -2.25 -3.08
N CYS A 121 -9.75 -2.69 -4.26
CA CYS A 121 -9.40 -3.98 -4.88
C CYS A 121 -9.96 -5.17 -4.11
#